data_AF-A0A9P4YT69-F1
#
_entry.id   AF-A0A9P4YT69-F1
#
_cell.length_a   1.000
_cell.length_b   1.000
_cell.length_c   1.000
_cell.angle_alpha   90.00
_cell.angle_beta   90.00
_cell.angle_gamma   90.00
#
_symmetry.space_group_name_H-M   'P 1'
#
loop_
_entity.id
_entity.type
_entity.pdbx_description
1 polymer ?
#
loop_
_entity_poly.entity_id
_entity_poly.type
_entity_poly.pdbx_seq_one_letter_code
_entity_poly.pdbx_strand_id
1 'polypeptide(L)'
;MARDAVKQIVLTLRRVESYPEMFQLVNGPEDVKPIYKSGKIARSIGVEGQVFARQVLQQTSAPVMFSHSNVLAVFYCERNVPDSILDMMASNGGILMVTFALDHLFYAAGRIGWDRVGLGSDFEGIASVIPGLEDVRCCPHLLQAILDRGATEDQLAMVAGGNLLRVWRGVEMTRDLARVEAVLPVEDVWEDWTWWRYDGYYQMPDPDPEDRRLGLDWYGLPPP
;
A
#
# COMPACT_ATOMS: atom_id res chain seq x y z
N MET A 1 -13.68 -16.25 0.17
CA MET A 1 -12.34 -15.61 0.22
C MET A 1 -11.53 -15.88 -1.07
N ALA A 2 -10.94 -17.07 -1.30
CA ALA A 2 -10.14 -17.31 -2.52
C ALA A 2 -10.92 -17.11 -3.84
N ARG A 3 -12.15 -17.64 -3.92
CA ARG A 3 -13.04 -17.42 -5.07
C ARG A 3 -13.31 -15.93 -5.31
N ASP A 4 -13.50 -15.15 -4.25
CA ASP A 4 -13.87 -13.74 -4.35
C ASP A 4 -12.66 -12.88 -4.71
N ALA A 5 -11.47 -13.20 -4.20
CA ALA A 5 -10.21 -12.64 -4.67
C ALA A 5 -10.00 -12.90 -6.18
N VAL A 6 -10.20 -14.14 -6.63
CA VAL A 6 -10.13 -14.48 -8.07
C VAL A 6 -11.16 -13.69 -8.89
N LYS A 7 -12.39 -13.51 -8.40
CA LYS A 7 -13.38 -12.65 -9.08
C LYS A 7 -12.88 -11.20 -9.19
N GLN A 8 -12.29 -10.63 -8.15
CA GLN A 8 -11.76 -9.25 -8.19
C GLN A 8 -10.58 -9.12 -9.16
N ILE A 9 -9.71 -10.13 -9.23
CA ILE A 9 -8.64 -10.21 -10.24
C ILE A 9 -9.26 -10.22 -11.64
N VAL A 10 -10.23 -11.10 -11.91
CA VAL A 10 -10.90 -11.20 -13.21
C VAL A 10 -11.62 -9.90 -13.59
N LEU A 11 -12.30 -9.24 -12.64
CA LEU A 11 -12.94 -7.94 -12.85
C LEU A 11 -11.92 -6.87 -13.23
N THR A 12 -10.77 -6.85 -12.56
CA THR A 12 -9.68 -5.92 -12.85
C THR A 12 -9.11 -6.15 -14.24
N LEU A 13 -8.85 -7.40 -14.62
CA LEU A 13 -8.36 -7.75 -15.96
C LEU A 13 -9.36 -7.33 -17.05
N ARG A 14 -10.65 -7.64 -16.88
CA ARG A 14 -11.70 -7.21 -17.80
C ARG A 14 -11.78 -5.69 -17.93
N ARG A 15 -11.53 -4.95 -16.84
CA ARG A 15 -11.50 -3.48 -16.89
C ARG A 15 -10.34 -2.98 -17.75
N VAL A 16 -9.17 -3.60 -17.69
CA VAL A 16 -8.04 -3.26 -18.58
C VAL A 16 -8.40 -3.56 -20.04
N GLU A 17 -8.96 -4.75 -20.30
CA GLU A 17 -9.41 -5.16 -21.64
C GLU A 17 -10.51 -4.26 -22.21
N SER A 18 -11.38 -3.70 -21.37
CA SER A 18 -12.48 -2.82 -21.80
C SER A 18 -12.01 -1.41 -22.18
N TYR A 19 -10.84 -0.97 -21.72
CA TYR A 19 -10.30 0.37 -22.00
C TYR A 19 -8.80 0.29 -22.37
N PRO A 20 -8.44 -0.42 -23.44
CA PRO A 20 -7.05 -0.70 -23.79
C PRO A 20 -6.27 0.55 -24.24
N GLU A 21 -6.99 1.60 -24.64
CA GLU A 21 -6.43 2.91 -24.97
C GLU A 21 -6.01 3.69 -23.73
N MET A 22 -6.59 3.38 -22.56
CA MET A 22 -6.30 4.08 -21.31
C MET A 22 -5.46 3.25 -20.33
N PHE A 23 -5.68 1.95 -20.24
CA PHE A 23 -5.01 1.09 -19.26
C PHE A 23 -4.13 0.04 -19.93
N GLN A 24 -3.03 -0.30 -19.26
CA GLN A 24 -2.23 -1.47 -19.59
C GLN A 24 -1.74 -2.15 -18.32
N LEU A 25 -1.86 -3.49 -18.27
CA LEU A 25 -1.37 -4.28 -17.16
C LEU A 25 0.17 -4.29 -17.15
N VAL A 26 0.72 -4.14 -15.94
CA VAL A 26 2.15 -4.15 -15.65
C VAL A 26 2.53 -5.53 -15.14
N ASN A 27 3.55 -6.16 -15.73
CA ASN A 27 4.07 -7.46 -15.27
C ASN A 27 5.34 -7.30 -14.42
N GLY A 28 6.02 -6.15 -14.54
CA GLY A 28 7.17 -5.81 -13.71
C GLY A 28 7.49 -4.31 -13.72
N PRO A 29 8.43 -3.86 -12.88
CA PRO A 29 8.80 -2.46 -12.73
C PRO A 29 9.31 -1.82 -14.03
N GLU A 30 9.88 -2.61 -14.95
CA GLU A 30 10.38 -2.13 -16.23
C GLU A 30 9.29 -1.77 -17.24
N ASP A 31 8.06 -2.29 -17.06
CA ASP A 31 6.94 -1.97 -17.96
C ASP A 31 6.35 -0.57 -17.66
N VAL A 32 6.49 -0.08 -16.43
CA VAL A 32 5.78 1.11 -15.93
C VAL A 32 6.12 2.36 -16.76
N LYS A 33 7.42 2.63 -16.97
CA LYS A 33 7.86 3.83 -17.71
C LYS A 33 7.47 3.78 -19.20
N PRO A 34 7.70 2.68 -19.94
CA PRO A 34 7.21 2.54 -21.31
C PRO A 34 5.71 2.75 -21.45
N ILE A 35 4.90 2.16 -20.55
CA ILE A 35 3.45 2.31 -20.56
C ILE A 35 3.06 3.77 -20.35
N TYR A 36 3.64 4.42 -19.33
CA TYR A 36 3.40 5.84 -19.08
C TYR A 36 3.75 6.71 -20.30
N LYS A 37 4.90 6.48 -20.93
CA LYS A 37 5.34 7.21 -22.13
C LYS A 37 4.40 7.01 -23.34
N SER A 38 3.64 5.91 -23.37
CA SER A 38 2.64 5.67 -24.40
C SER A 38 1.33 6.46 -24.19
N GLY A 39 1.22 7.20 -23.08
CA GLY A 39 0.01 7.95 -22.71
C GLY A 39 -1.01 7.12 -21.92
N LYS A 40 -0.64 5.89 -21.54
CA LYS A 40 -1.50 4.96 -20.80
C LYS A 40 -1.18 4.96 -19.31
N ILE A 41 -2.17 4.55 -18.53
CA ILE A 41 -2.05 4.30 -17.09
C ILE A 41 -1.58 2.85 -16.89
N ALA A 42 -0.38 2.73 -16.33
CA ALA A 42 0.21 1.48 -15.87
C ALA A 42 -0.55 0.93 -14.66
N ARG A 43 -1.12 -0.27 -14.78
CA ARG A 43 -1.94 -0.90 -13.74
C ARG A 43 -1.30 -2.18 -13.22
N SER A 44 -1.09 -2.26 -11.91
CA SER A 44 -0.75 -3.50 -11.21
C SER A 44 -1.98 -4.06 -10.49
N ILE A 45 -1.88 -5.29 -9.99
CA ILE A 45 -2.92 -5.93 -9.16
C ILE A 45 -2.30 -6.24 -7.80
N GLY A 46 -2.90 -5.71 -6.73
CA GLY A 46 -2.63 -6.09 -5.35
C GLY A 46 -3.78 -6.91 -4.78
N VAL A 47 -3.49 -7.78 -3.83
CA VAL A 47 -4.50 -8.50 -3.05
C VAL A 47 -4.29 -8.13 -1.59
N GLU A 48 -5.35 -7.64 -0.95
CA GLU A 48 -5.34 -7.28 0.47
C GLU A 48 -5.79 -8.49 1.30
N GLY A 49 -5.09 -8.74 2.40
CA GLY A 49 -5.37 -9.84 3.31
C GLY A 49 -4.61 -9.67 4.62
N GLN A 50 -5.09 -10.33 5.67
CA GLN A 50 -4.49 -10.22 7.00
C GLN A 50 -3.19 -11.03 7.09
N VAL A 51 -2.09 -10.36 7.43
CA VAL A 51 -0.83 -10.99 7.87
C VAL A 51 -0.13 -10.05 8.86
N PHE A 52 0.49 -10.59 9.92
CA PHE A 52 1.22 -9.79 10.90
C PHE A 52 2.54 -9.22 10.35
N ALA A 53 2.66 -7.90 10.23
CA ALA A 53 3.82 -7.22 9.65
C ALA A 53 5.17 -7.62 10.29
N ARG A 54 5.21 -7.79 11.62
CA ARG A 54 6.44 -8.18 12.34
C ARG A 54 6.95 -9.56 11.94
N GLN A 55 6.06 -10.54 11.79
CA GLN A 55 6.43 -11.90 11.42
C GLN A 55 6.96 -11.95 9.98
N VAL A 56 6.29 -11.24 9.06
CA VAL A 56 6.76 -11.11 7.67
C VAL A 56 8.17 -10.52 7.63
N LEU A 57 8.39 -9.41 8.33
CA LEU A 57 9.70 -8.74 8.39
C LEU A 57 10.82 -9.60 8.98
N GLN A 58 10.49 -10.59 9.82
CA GLN A 58 11.47 -11.52 10.39
C GLN A 58 11.84 -12.67 9.46
N GLN A 59 11.00 -12.98 8.46
CA GLN A 59 11.17 -14.15 7.60
C GLN A 59 11.56 -13.79 6.17
N THR A 60 11.12 -12.64 5.68
CA THR A 60 11.32 -12.26 4.27
C THR A 60 12.74 -11.81 3.97
N SER A 61 13.30 -12.36 2.90
CA SER A 61 14.53 -11.87 2.27
C SER A 61 14.25 -10.81 1.20
N ALA A 62 12.99 -10.68 0.75
CA ALA A 62 12.57 -9.67 -0.20
C ALA A 62 12.19 -8.36 0.53
N PRO A 63 12.43 -7.19 -0.09
CA PRO A 63 11.94 -5.91 0.41
C PRO A 63 10.42 -5.88 0.58
N VAL A 64 9.92 -5.40 1.72
CA VAL A 64 8.48 -5.27 1.97
C VAL A 64 7.94 -3.88 1.65
N MET A 65 6.64 -3.81 1.41
CA MET A 65 5.91 -2.55 1.20
C MET A 65 4.71 -2.48 2.14
N PHE A 66 4.61 -1.37 2.88
CA PHE A 66 3.34 -0.92 3.44
C PHE A 66 2.67 -0.06 2.36
N SER A 67 1.62 -0.56 1.71
CA SER A 67 1.11 0.05 0.47
C SER A 67 0.26 1.30 0.68
N HIS A 68 -0.23 1.53 1.91
CA HIS A 68 -1.03 2.70 2.29
C HIS A 68 -1.17 2.73 3.82
N SER A 69 -0.18 3.28 4.51
CA SER A 69 -0.17 3.38 5.98
C SER A 69 0.56 4.65 6.44
N ASN A 70 0.17 5.17 7.60
CA ASN A 70 0.78 6.36 8.19
C ASN A 70 1.65 6.01 9.40
N VAL A 71 2.12 7.02 10.13
CA VAL A 71 3.09 6.88 11.23
C VAL A 71 2.42 7.08 12.59
N LEU A 72 2.56 6.11 13.49
CA LEU A 72 1.91 6.10 14.80
C LEU A 72 2.34 7.27 15.68
N ALA A 73 3.62 7.67 15.59
CA ALA A 73 4.18 8.76 16.38
C ALA A 73 3.61 10.15 16.04
N VAL A 74 3.01 10.31 14.86
CA VAL A 74 2.37 11.56 14.42
C VAL A 74 0.88 11.57 14.81
N PHE A 75 0.20 10.44 14.63
CA PHE A 75 -1.20 10.27 15.03
C PHE A 75 -1.44 8.82 15.49
N TYR A 76 -2.02 8.67 16.68
CA TYR A 76 -2.33 7.35 17.23
C TYR A 76 -3.56 6.76 16.53
N CYS A 77 -3.32 5.70 15.76
CA CYS A 77 -4.34 4.89 15.09
C CYS A 77 -3.75 3.50 14.90
N GLU A 78 -4.53 2.43 15.12
CA GLU A 78 -4.02 1.05 15.03
C GLU A 78 -3.52 0.67 13.64
N ARG A 79 -4.01 1.35 12.60
CA ARG A 79 -3.53 1.20 11.21
C ARG A 79 -2.15 1.83 10.98
N ASN A 80 -1.71 2.72 11.86
CA ASN A 80 -0.46 3.43 11.70
C ASN A 80 0.73 2.61 12.20
N VAL A 81 1.84 2.73 11.48
CA VAL A 81 3.05 1.95 11.71
C VAL A 81 3.85 2.57 12.85
N PRO A 82 4.19 1.81 13.90
CA PRO A 82 5.08 2.29 14.96
C PRO A 82 6.52 2.40 14.47
N ASP A 83 7.26 3.35 15.04
CA ASP A 83 8.68 3.61 14.75
C ASP A 83 9.55 2.36 14.68
N SER A 84 9.40 1.45 15.66
CA SER A 84 10.17 0.20 15.67
C SER A 84 9.96 -0.68 14.44
N ILE A 85 8.76 -0.65 13.84
CA ILE A 85 8.45 -1.40 12.62
C ILE A 85 8.94 -0.63 11.38
N LEU A 86 8.89 0.71 11.39
CA LEU A 86 9.50 1.53 10.34
C LEU A 86 11.00 1.26 10.23
N ASP A 87 11.71 1.17 11.36
CA ASP A 87 13.15 0.89 11.38
C ASP A 87 13.46 -0.52 10.85
N MET A 88 12.64 -1.52 11.23
CA MET A 88 12.76 -2.90 10.70
C MET A 88 12.54 -2.95 9.19
N MET A 89 11.47 -2.30 8.70
CA MET A 89 11.18 -2.18 7.27
C MET A 89 12.32 -1.50 6.53
N ALA A 90 12.85 -0.40 7.08
CA ALA A 90 13.95 0.34 6.48
C ALA A 90 15.22 -0.52 6.37
N SER A 91 15.49 -1.34 7.39
CA SER A 91 16.62 -2.28 7.41
C SER A 91 16.45 -3.43 6.41
N ASN A 92 15.22 -3.85 6.12
CA ASN A 92 14.89 -4.83 5.08
C ASN A 92 14.94 -4.23 3.65
N GLY A 93 15.15 -2.92 3.51
CA GLY A 93 15.16 -2.22 2.22
C GLY A 93 13.77 -1.92 1.66
N GLY A 94 12.74 -2.02 2.51
CA GLY A 94 11.34 -1.80 2.16
C GLY A 94 10.95 -0.33 2.00
N ILE A 95 9.64 -0.09 1.89
CA ILE A 95 9.04 1.24 1.67
C ILE A 95 7.72 1.41 2.43
N LEU A 96 7.54 2.60 3.00
CA LEU A 96 6.25 3.07 3.51
C LEU A 96 5.58 3.96 2.45
N MET A 97 4.46 3.52 1.91
CA MET A 97 3.60 4.33 1.06
C MET A 97 2.59 5.04 1.96
N VAL A 98 2.78 6.35 2.12
CA VAL A 98 2.05 7.19 3.08
C VAL A 98 0.70 7.58 2.46
N THR A 99 -0.39 7.45 3.24
CA THR A 99 -1.69 8.00 2.81
C THR A 99 -1.61 9.52 2.85
N PHE A 100 -2.41 10.25 2.05
CA PHE A 100 -2.16 11.65 1.67
C PHE A 100 -2.18 12.65 2.85
N ALA A 101 -1.14 12.63 3.68
CA ALA A 101 -0.97 13.40 4.90
C ALA A 101 0.51 13.79 5.04
N LEU A 102 0.82 15.05 4.74
CA LEU A 102 2.21 15.51 4.59
C LEU A 102 3.01 15.46 5.90
N ASP A 103 2.36 15.64 7.06
CA ASP A 103 3.05 15.53 8.35
C ASP A 103 3.65 14.13 8.55
N HIS A 104 2.90 13.08 8.19
CA HIS A 104 3.39 11.71 8.22
C HIS A 104 4.51 11.47 7.21
N LEU A 105 4.37 12.01 5.99
CA LEU A 105 5.38 11.86 4.94
C LEU A 105 6.72 12.46 5.38
N PHE A 106 6.71 13.70 5.86
CA PHE A 106 7.93 14.39 6.29
C PHE A 106 8.52 13.77 7.56
N TYR A 107 7.69 13.33 8.50
CA TYR A 107 8.17 12.60 9.67
C TYR A 107 8.88 11.30 9.26
N ALA A 108 8.23 10.48 8.43
CA ALA A 108 8.80 9.23 7.94
C ALA A 108 10.09 9.49 7.14
N ALA A 109 10.08 10.45 6.23
CA ALA A 109 11.26 10.83 5.45
C ALA A 109 12.43 11.27 6.34
N GLY A 110 12.16 12.02 7.42
CA GLY A 110 13.18 12.43 8.39
C GLY A 110 13.74 11.26 9.21
N ARG A 111 12.94 10.24 9.48
CA ARG A 111 13.33 9.07 10.27
C ARG A 111 14.06 8.01 9.44
N ILE A 112 13.42 7.54 8.37
CA ILE A 112 13.87 6.39 7.56
C ILE A 112 14.45 6.80 6.21
N GLY A 113 14.49 8.10 5.90
CA GLY A 113 15.06 8.63 4.66
C GLY A 113 14.04 8.76 3.53
N TRP A 114 14.24 9.77 2.69
CA TRP A 114 13.42 10.06 1.50
C TRP A 114 13.37 8.91 0.50
N ASP A 115 14.38 8.06 0.48
CA ASP A 115 14.44 6.90 -0.40
C ASP A 115 13.52 5.75 0.08
N ARG A 116 12.92 5.83 1.27
CA ARG A 116 12.09 4.76 1.86
C ARG A 116 10.62 5.14 2.05
N VAL A 117 10.20 6.24 1.45
CA VAL A 117 8.81 6.71 1.51
C VAL A 117 8.22 6.92 0.13
N GLY A 118 6.90 6.76 0.00
CA GLY A 118 6.14 6.97 -1.22
C GLY A 118 4.71 7.40 -0.92
N LEU A 119 3.86 7.44 -1.95
CA LEU A 119 2.45 7.84 -1.83
C LEU A 119 1.52 6.66 -2.09
N GLY A 120 0.62 6.37 -1.15
CA GLY A 120 -0.41 5.33 -1.27
C GLY A 120 -1.76 5.88 -0.83
N SER A 121 -2.60 6.32 -1.76
CA SER A 121 -3.75 7.18 -1.46
C SER A 121 -4.86 6.52 -0.63
N ASP A 122 -5.04 5.20 -0.78
CA ASP A 122 -6.22 4.48 -0.28
C ASP A 122 -7.56 5.05 -0.82
N PHE A 123 -7.53 5.65 -2.03
CA PHE A 123 -8.75 6.17 -2.68
C PHE A 123 -9.79 5.06 -2.85
N GLU A 124 -11.05 5.40 -2.62
CA GLU A 124 -12.21 4.48 -2.63
C GLU A 124 -12.17 3.38 -1.54
N GLY A 125 -11.15 3.38 -0.66
CA GLY A 125 -11.02 2.47 0.48
C GLY A 125 -11.32 3.10 1.86
N ILE A 126 -11.58 4.40 1.92
CA ILE A 126 -11.78 5.17 3.15
C ILE A 126 -13.24 5.62 3.34
N ALA A 127 -13.69 5.69 4.59
CA ALA A 127 -15.06 6.10 4.94
C ALA A 127 -15.31 7.61 4.76
N SER A 128 -14.25 8.42 4.88
CA SER A 128 -14.31 9.87 4.71
C SER A 128 -13.00 10.39 4.12
N VAL A 129 -13.11 11.49 3.37
CA VAL A 129 -11.99 12.17 2.71
C VAL A 129 -11.65 13.45 3.47
N ILE A 130 -10.39 13.86 3.42
CA ILE A 130 -9.96 15.18 3.89
C ILE A 130 -10.43 16.21 2.83
N PRO A 131 -11.06 17.33 3.23
CA PRO A 131 -11.41 18.39 2.28
C PRO A 131 -10.20 18.85 1.45
N GLY A 132 -10.35 18.88 0.13
CA GLY A 132 -9.28 19.13 -0.85
C GLY A 132 -8.52 17.88 -1.32
N LEU A 133 -8.79 16.71 -0.75
CA LEU A 133 -8.21 15.41 -1.12
C LEU A 133 -9.31 14.37 -1.44
N GLU A 134 -10.40 14.81 -2.08
CA GLU A 134 -11.58 13.99 -2.34
C GLU A 134 -11.33 12.87 -3.35
N ASP A 135 -10.45 13.11 -4.34
CA ASP A 135 -10.14 12.15 -5.39
C ASP A 135 -8.79 12.44 -6.06
N VAL A 136 -8.46 11.63 -7.07
CA VAL A 136 -7.19 11.66 -7.81
C VAL A 136 -6.83 13.02 -8.42
N ARG A 137 -7.79 13.94 -8.58
CA ARG A 137 -7.53 15.30 -9.07
C ARG A 137 -6.68 16.13 -8.10
N CYS A 138 -6.60 15.74 -6.83
CA CYS A 138 -5.76 16.43 -5.86
C CYS A 138 -4.26 16.14 -6.03
N CYS A 139 -3.88 15.08 -6.76
CA CYS A 139 -2.49 14.63 -6.88
C CYS A 139 -1.52 15.75 -7.31
N PRO A 140 -1.80 16.60 -8.32
CA PRO A 140 -0.91 17.71 -8.67
C PRO A 140 -0.71 18.71 -7.52
N HIS A 141 -1.75 19.01 -6.75
CA HIS A 141 -1.67 19.92 -5.61
C HIS A 141 -0.89 19.31 -4.45
N LEU A 142 -1.06 18.01 -4.22
CA LEU A 142 -0.27 17.28 -3.23
C LEU A 142 1.22 17.31 -3.58
N LEU A 143 1.58 17.03 -4.84
CA LEU A 143 2.97 17.09 -5.30
C LEU A 143 3.56 18.50 -5.15
N GLN A 144 2.79 19.54 -5.47
CA GLN A 144 3.21 20.92 -5.25
C GLN A 144 3.42 21.22 -3.75
N ALA A 145 2.49 20.79 -2.89
CA ALA A 145 2.58 21.02 -1.45
C ALA A 145 3.79 20.31 -0.81
N ILE A 146 4.25 19.19 -1.38
CA ILE A 146 5.51 18.53 -0.97
C ILE A 146 6.71 19.44 -1.25
N LEU A 147 6.76 20.08 -2.43
CA LEU A 147 7.83 21.04 -2.79
C LEU A 147 7.76 22.29 -1.93
N ASP A 148 6.56 22.86 -1.75
CA ASP A 148 6.35 24.08 -0.95
C ASP A 148 6.77 23.90 0.51
N ARG A 149 6.71 22.66 1.01
CA ARG A 149 7.12 22.28 2.36
C ARG A 149 8.63 21.95 2.47
N GLY A 150 9.38 22.11 1.38
CA GLY A 150 10.84 22.11 1.37
C GLY A 150 11.49 20.83 0.83
N ALA A 151 10.73 19.92 0.21
CA ALA A 151 11.33 18.80 -0.49
C ALA A 151 12.04 19.26 -1.78
N THR A 152 13.13 18.60 -2.15
CA THR A 152 13.77 18.84 -3.45
C THR A 152 13.02 18.13 -4.57
N GLU A 153 13.26 18.53 -5.83
CA GLU A 153 12.69 17.82 -6.99
C GLU A 153 13.14 16.34 -7.04
N ASP A 154 14.38 16.06 -6.64
CA ASP A 154 14.88 14.67 -6.55
C ASP A 154 14.11 13.86 -5.50
N GLN A 155 13.85 14.44 -4.33
CA GLN A 155 13.04 13.82 -3.28
C GLN A 155 11.59 13.63 -3.74
N LEU A 156 11.02 14.60 -4.45
CA LEU A 156 9.69 14.46 -5.03
C LEU A 156 9.66 13.31 -6.06
N ALA A 157 10.66 13.19 -6.93
CA ALA A 157 10.74 12.12 -7.92
C ALA A 157 10.87 10.73 -7.26
N MET A 158 11.59 10.64 -6.15
CA MET A 158 11.66 9.44 -5.31
C MET A 158 10.27 9.04 -4.80
N VAL A 159 9.58 9.99 -4.16
CA VAL A 159 8.28 9.77 -3.51
C VAL A 159 7.13 9.53 -4.51
N ALA A 160 7.15 10.19 -5.66
CA ALA A 160 6.13 10.07 -6.69
C ALA A 160 6.10 8.69 -7.37
N GLY A 161 7.17 7.90 -7.26
CA GLY A 161 7.19 6.54 -7.78
C GLY A 161 8.57 5.91 -7.94
N GLY A 162 9.64 6.70 -7.89
CA GLY A 162 11.01 6.19 -7.98
C GLY A 162 11.31 5.09 -6.96
N ASN A 163 10.91 5.30 -5.70
CA ASN A 163 11.15 4.36 -4.61
C ASN A 163 10.31 3.08 -4.74
N LEU A 164 9.06 3.20 -5.20
CA LEU A 164 8.22 2.02 -5.47
C LEU A 164 8.87 1.12 -6.52
N LEU A 165 9.34 1.72 -7.63
CA LEU A 165 10.03 0.96 -8.68
C LEU A 165 11.33 0.35 -8.17
N ARG A 166 12.06 1.01 -7.28
CA ARG A 166 13.26 0.45 -6.63
C ARG A 166 12.92 -0.78 -5.80
N VAL A 167 11.92 -0.69 -4.92
CA VAL A 167 11.50 -1.82 -4.07
C VAL A 167 11.00 -2.98 -4.91
N TRP A 168 10.19 -2.71 -5.94
CA TRP A 168 9.69 -3.75 -6.84
C TRP A 168 10.83 -4.47 -7.58
N ARG A 169 11.86 -3.73 -8.07
CA ARG A 169 13.08 -4.37 -8.61
C ARG A 169 13.78 -5.26 -7.59
N GLY A 170 13.87 -4.82 -6.33
CA GLY A 170 14.45 -5.63 -5.26
C GLY A 170 13.73 -6.96 -5.07
N VAL A 171 12.40 -6.97 -5.14
CA VAL A 171 11.59 -8.20 -5.10
C VAL A 171 11.88 -9.10 -6.30
N GLU A 172 11.99 -8.55 -7.51
CA GLU A 172 12.36 -9.32 -8.70
C GLU A 172 13.78 -9.89 -8.62
N MET A 173 14.72 -9.16 -8.03
CA MET A 173 16.07 -9.67 -7.79
C MET A 173 16.04 -10.88 -6.85
N THR A 174 15.25 -10.85 -5.77
CA THR A 174 15.07 -12.03 -4.89
C THR A 174 14.49 -13.22 -5.64
N ARG A 175 13.49 -13.00 -6.50
CA ARG A 175 12.94 -14.04 -7.40
C ARG A 175 14.03 -14.63 -8.30
N ASP A 176 14.83 -13.78 -8.93
CA ASP A 176 15.83 -14.22 -9.91
C ASP A 176 17.00 -14.95 -9.25
N LEU A 177 17.42 -14.51 -8.06
CA LEU A 177 18.38 -15.24 -7.23
C LEU A 177 17.87 -16.64 -6.87
N ALA A 178 16.62 -16.75 -6.41
CA ALA A 178 16.02 -18.05 -6.09
C ALA A 178 15.99 -18.98 -7.32
N ARG A 179 15.75 -18.44 -8.53
CA ARG A 179 15.84 -19.22 -9.78
C ARG A 179 17.26 -19.70 -10.08
N VAL A 180 18.26 -18.83 -9.90
CA VAL A 180 19.68 -19.19 -10.09
C VAL A 180 20.12 -20.26 -9.10
N GLU A 181 19.66 -20.16 -7.86
CA GLU A 181 19.91 -21.13 -6.79
C GLU A 181 19.06 -22.41 -6.92
N ALA A 182 18.22 -22.50 -7.96
CA ALA A 182 17.31 -23.62 -8.22
C ALA A 182 16.40 -23.95 -7.01
N VAL A 183 16.00 -22.92 -6.26
CA VAL A 183 15.03 -23.05 -5.17
C VAL A 183 13.72 -23.56 -5.75
N LEU A 184 13.26 -24.71 -5.24
CA LEU A 184 11.99 -25.30 -5.65
C LEU A 184 10.81 -24.55 -5.03
N PRO A 185 9.62 -24.59 -5.65
CA PRO A 185 8.40 -24.10 -5.02
C PRO A 185 8.24 -24.69 -3.62
N VAL A 186 7.85 -23.85 -2.66
CA VAL A 186 7.57 -24.29 -1.29
C VAL A 186 6.34 -25.19 -1.32
N GLU A 187 6.51 -26.44 -0.91
CA GLU A 187 5.43 -27.40 -0.68
C GLU A 187 5.19 -27.48 0.82
N ASP A 188 4.01 -27.04 1.27
CA ASP A 188 3.62 -27.09 2.68
C ASP A 188 2.10 -27.37 2.77
N VAL A 189 1.70 -28.14 3.78
CA VAL A 189 0.31 -28.57 3.98
C VAL A 189 -0.14 -28.17 5.37
N TRP A 190 -1.17 -27.33 5.43
CA TRP A 190 -1.67 -26.79 6.68
C TRP A 190 -2.81 -27.68 7.18
N GLU A 191 -2.46 -28.79 7.85
CA GLU A 191 -3.41 -29.84 8.26
C GLU A 191 -4.47 -29.34 9.26
N ASP A 192 -4.10 -28.41 10.15
CA ASP A 192 -4.98 -27.88 11.20
C ASP A 192 -5.64 -26.53 10.84
N TRP A 193 -5.52 -26.07 9.58
CA TRP A 193 -6.07 -24.78 9.19
C TRP A 193 -7.60 -24.83 9.09
N THR A 194 -8.26 -24.08 9.96
CA THR A 194 -9.71 -23.91 9.88
C THR A 194 -10.04 -22.83 8.85
N TRP A 195 -10.65 -23.24 7.73
CA TRP A 195 -11.14 -22.30 6.73
C TRP A 195 -12.38 -21.55 7.24
N TRP A 196 -12.24 -20.26 7.53
CA TRP A 196 -13.39 -19.39 7.75
C TRP A 196 -13.79 -18.67 6.46
N ARG A 197 -15.09 -18.43 6.32
CA ARG A 197 -15.64 -17.64 5.23
C ARG A 197 -16.07 -16.28 5.78
N TYR A 198 -15.44 -15.23 5.28
CA TYR A 198 -15.88 -13.86 5.53
C TYR A 198 -17.00 -13.51 4.55
N ASP A 199 -18.25 -13.42 5.05
CA ASP A 199 -19.46 -13.21 4.23
C ASP A 199 -19.84 -11.72 4.06
N GLY A 200 -19.01 -10.80 4.55
CA GLY A 200 -19.14 -9.36 4.30
C GLY A 200 -19.96 -8.60 5.37
N TYR A 201 -19.60 -7.33 5.50
CA TYR A 201 -19.84 -6.38 6.60
C TYR A 201 -19.12 -6.73 7.90
N TYR A 202 -18.45 -5.72 8.48
CA TYR A 202 -17.92 -5.73 9.85
C TYR A 202 -18.98 -6.29 10.81
N GLN A 203 -18.93 -7.60 11.08
CA GLN A 203 -19.60 -8.23 12.21
C GLN A 203 -18.61 -8.33 13.38
N MET A 204 -17.82 -7.27 13.61
CA MET A 204 -17.16 -7.08 14.89
C MET A 204 -18.27 -6.78 15.91
N PRO A 205 -18.37 -7.51 17.03
CA PRO A 205 -19.22 -7.10 18.13
C PRO A 205 -18.69 -5.79 18.71
N ASP A 206 -19.49 -4.72 18.61
CA ASP A 206 -19.27 -3.36 19.16
C ASP A 206 -18.13 -2.54 18.51
N PRO A 207 -18.28 -1.21 18.37
CA PRO A 207 -17.30 -0.37 17.70
C PRO A 207 -16.07 -0.13 18.59
N ASP A 208 -15.01 0.35 17.94
CA ASP A 208 -13.78 0.87 18.53
C ASP A 208 -14.06 1.64 19.84
N PRO A 209 -13.31 1.38 20.92
CA PRO A 209 -13.44 2.09 22.20
C PRO A 209 -13.46 3.62 22.09
N GLU A 210 -12.87 4.20 21.04
CA GLU A 210 -12.88 5.65 20.80
C GLU A 210 -14.24 6.16 20.29
N ASP A 211 -14.87 5.46 19.33
CA ASP A 211 -16.18 5.84 18.76
C ASP A 211 -17.31 5.73 19.78
N ARG A 212 -17.16 4.81 20.75
CA ARG A 212 -18.10 4.63 21.86
C ARG A 212 -18.24 5.87 22.76
N ARG A 213 -17.20 6.71 22.85
CA ARG A 213 -17.25 7.97 23.61
C ARG A 213 -18.07 9.05 22.91
N LEU A 214 -18.20 8.94 21.59
CA LEU A 214 -18.87 9.93 20.75
C LEU A 214 -20.33 9.55 20.45
N GLY A 215 -20.75 8.33 20.78
CA GLY A 215 -22.11 7.85 20.52
C GLY A 215 -22.40 7.67 19.03
N LEU A 216 -21.35 7.43 18.23
CA LEU A 216 -21.41 7.25 16.79
C LEU A 216 -21.09 5.79 16.44
N ASP A 217 -21.63 5.33 15.32
CA ASP A 217 -21.23 4.10 14.67
C ASP A 217 -19.90 4.27 13.92
N TRP A 218 -19.42 3.19 13.30
CA TRP A 218 -18.18 3.16 12.52
C TRP A 218 -18.12 4.19 11.37
N TYR A 219 -19.27 4.73 10.96
CA TYR A 219 -19.39 5.71 9.89
C TYR A 219 -19.58 7.14 10.41
N GLY A 220 -19.44 7.36 11.73
CA GLY A 220 -19.64 8.66 12.34
C GLY A 220 -21.10 9.09 12.38
N LEU A 221 -22.05 8.14 12.29
CA LEU A 221 -23.49 8.38 12.34
C LEU A 221 -24.06 7.92 13.70
N PRO A 222 -25.08 8.58 14.26
CA PRO A 222 -25.75 8.05 15.43
C PRO A 222 -26.43 6.71 15.10
N PRO A 223 -26.37 5.71 16.01
CA PRO A 223 -26.98 4.41 15.78
C PRO A 223 -28.51 4.51 15.60
N PRO A 224 -29.14 3.58 14.84
CA PRO A 224 -30.58 3.57 14.59
C PRO A 224 -31.44 3.37 15.84
#